data_AF-A0A1M4VR91-F1
#
_entry.id   AF-A0A1M4VR91-F1
#
_cell.length_a   1.000
_cell.length_b   1.000
_cell.length_c   1.000
_cell.angle_alpha   90.00
_cell.angle_beta   90.00
_cell.angle_gamma   90.00
#
_symmetry.space_group_name_H-M   'P 1'
#
loop_
_entity.id
_entity.type
_entity.pdbx_description
1 polymer ?
#
loop_
_entity_poly.entity_id
_entity_poly.type
_entity_poly.pdbx_seq_one_letter_code
_entity_poly.pdbx_strand_id
1 'polypeptide(L)'
;MKKLLLLPAIAVICLISCTSEGTAVNTVQTMKTPQMENFDKAFKSLNDPQNRPTEEEKNRNTSELSDRRKALLVPASRELILSSGVTEAELTRKTGGDMSQIIVWATNIYMQKSDEIRKNIKSE
;
A
#
# COMPACT_ATOMS: atom_id res chain seq x y z
N MET A 1 -34.26 -40.91 48.36
CA MET A 1 -34.89 -39.58 48.54
C MET A 1 -33.85 -38.60 49.06
N LYS A 2 -33.94 -37.32 48.63
CA LYS A 2 -33.15 -36.11 49.01
C LYS A 2 -31.92 -35.89 48.12
N LYS A 3 -32.09 -35.25 46.96
CA LYS A 3 -32.09 -33.78 46.69
C LYS A 3 -30.71 -33.15 46.88
N LEU A 4 -29.96 -33.03 45.77
CA LEU A 4 -28.95 -31.98 45.59
C LEU A 4 -29.21 -31.33 44.23
N LEU A 5 -30.10 -30.35 44.24
CA LEU A 5 -30.16 -29.30 43.22
C LEU A 5 -29.33 -28.15 43.78
N LEU A 6 -28.30 -27.73 43.05
CA LEU A 6 -27.77 -26.36 42.97
C LEU A 6 -26.44 -26.38 42.21
N LEU A 7 -26.47 -25.90 40.97
CA LEU A 7 -25.30 -25.39 40.24
C LEU A 7 -25.84 -24.43 39.16
N PRO A 8 -25.79 -23.09 39.36
CA PRO A 8 -25.92 -22.15 38.27
C PRO A 8 -24.50 -21.95 37.71
N ALA A 9 -24.17 -22.71 36.68
CA ALA A 9 -22.92 -22.48 35.96
C ALA A 9 -23.23 -22.43 34.48
N ILE A 10 -22.53 -21.51 33.82
CA ILE A 10 -22.40 -21.38 32.37
C ILE A 10 -23.47 -20.49 31.74
N ALA A 11 -23.15 -19.20 31.64
CA ALA A 11 -23.07 -18.51 30.34
C ALA A 11 -22.51 -17.08 30.54
N VAL A 12 -21.22 -16.96 30.83
CA VAL A 12 -20.49 -15.70 30.65
C VAL A 12 -19.28 -15.98 29.77
N ILE A 13 -19.50 -16.35 28.50
CA ILE A 13 -18.47 -16.26 27.46
C ILE A 13 -19.18 -16.02 26.13
N CYS A 14 -19.47 -14.77 25.79
CA CYS A 14 -19.81 -14.36 24.41
C CYS A 14 -19.53 -12.86 24.19
N LEU A 15 -18.41 -12.34 24.71
CA LEU A 15 -17.97 -10.95 24.41
C LEU A 15 -16.52 -10.86 23.91
N ILE A 16 -16.02 -11.91 23.26
CA ILE A 16 -14.77 -11.83 22.48
C ILE A 16 -15.15 -11.96 21.01
N SER A 17 -15.71 -10.90 20.45
CA SER A 17 -15.74 -10.70 19.02
C SER A 17 -15.47 -9.23 18.75
N CYS A 18 -14.62 -8.98 17.75
CA CYS A 18 -14.19 -7.68 17.19
C CYS A 18 -12.85 -7.09 17.66
N THR A 19 -11.78 -7.88 17.86
CA THR A 19 -10.40 -7.34 17.97
C THR A 19 -9.45 -7.77 16.85
N SER A 20 -9.89 -8.56 15.87
CA SER A 20 -9.03 -9.13 14.83
C SER A 20 -8.68 -8.18 13.68
N GLU A 21 -9.36 -7.04 13.52
CA GLU A 21 -9.11 -6.11 12.41
C GLU A 21 -7.77 -5.35 12.56
N GLY A 22 -7.37 -5.01 13.79
CA GLY A 22 -6.12 -4.27 14.05
C GLY A 22 -4.84 -5.09 13.90
N THR A 23 -4.90 -6.40 14.18
CA THR A 23 -3.73 -7.28 14.08
C THR A 23 -3.37 -7.58 12.63
N ALA A 24 -4.36 -7.83 11.77
CA ALA A 24 -4.14 -8.12 10.36
C ALA A 24 -3.51 -6.94 9.58
N VAL A 25 -3.92 -5.70 9.89
CA VAL A 25 -3.37 -4.49 9.24
C VAL A 25 -1.91 -4.27 9.63
N ASN A 26 -1.56 -4.46 10.90
CA ASN A 26 -0.18 -4.33 11.37
C ASN A 26 0.74 -5.38 10.73
N THR A 27 0.28 -6.63 10.59
CA THR A 27 1.07 -7.70 9.94
C THR A 27 1.34 -7.39 8.46
N VAL A 28 0.36 -6.92 7.69
CA VAL A 28 0.55 -6.52 6.28
C VAL A 28 1.59 -5.41 6.16
N GLN A 29 1.57 -4.43 7.06
CA GLN A 29 2.50 -3.31 7.02
C GLN A 29 3.94 -3.76 7.30
N THR A 30 4.16 -4.71 8.23
CA THR A 30 5.50 -5.23 8.55
C THR A 30 6.13 -6.07 7.44
N MET A 31 5.32 -6.60 6.50
CA MET A 31 5.82 -7.43 5.39
C MET A 31 6.19 -6.63 4.14
N LYS A 32 5.98 -5.30 4.14
CA LYS A 32 6.36 -4.44 3.01
C LYS A 32 7.88 -4.35 2.91
N THR A 33 8.39 -4.31 1.68
CA THR A 33 9.81 -4.03 1.44
C THR A 33 10.10 -2.53 1.65
N PRO A 34 11.35 -2.14 1.94
CA PRO A 34 11.73 -0.73 2.04
C PRO A 34 11.37 0.09 0.79
N GLN A 35 11.43 -0.50 -0.40
CA GLN A 35 11.06 0.16 -1.66
C GLN A 35 9.55 0.40 -1.77
N MET A 36 8.72 -0.53 -1.26
CA MET A 36 7.27 -0.31 -1.17
C MET A 36 6.94 0.82 -0.18
N GLU A 37 7.66 0.90 0.94
CA GLU A 37 7.49 2.00 1.89
C GLU A 37 7.94 3.35 1.31
N ASN A 38 9.06 3.39 0.59
CA ASN A 38 9.54 4.59 -0.09
C ASN A 38 8.53 5.07 -1.14
N PHE A 39 7.95 4.12 -1.89
CA PHE A 39 6.88 4.41 -2.83
C PHE A 39 5.64 4.99 -2.13
N ASP A 40 5.19 4.40 -1.01
CA ASP A 40 4.10 4.94 -0.20
C ASP A 40 4.41 6.35 0.31
N LYS A 41 5.64 6.60 0.80
CA LYS A 41 6.08 7.91 1.28
C LYS A 41 6.08 8.96 0.17
N ALA A 42 6.50 8.60 -1.04
CA ALA A 42 6.48 9.49 -2.20
C ALA A 42 5.05 9.91 -2.57
N PHE A 43 4.08 8.98 -2.54
CA PHE A 43 2.68 9.34 -2.76
C PHE A 43 2.12 10.22 -1.64
N LYS A 44 2.47 9.95 -0.38
CA LYS A 44 2.04 10.78 0.75
C LYS A 44 2.58 12.20 0.66
N SER A 45 3.84 12.37 0.22
CA SER A 45 4.47 13.69 0.12
C SER A 45 3.80 14.62 -0.89
N LEU A 46 3.00 14.09 -1.84
CA LEU A 46 2.19 14.91 -2.73
C LEU A 46 1.14 15.78 -2.01
N ASN A 47 0.84 15.47 -0.74
CA ASN A 47 -0.07 16.24 0.11
C ASN A 47 0.64 17.32 0.94
N ASP A 48 1.98 17.28 1.00
CA ASP A 48 2.78 18.27 1.70
C ASP A 48 2.51 19.65 1.09
N PRO A 49 2.44 20.73 1.90
CA PRO A 49 2.09 22.07 1.42
C PRO A 49 2.89 22.53 0.18
N GLN A 50 4.18 22.19 0.12
CA GLN A 50 5.07 22.52 -1.00
C GLN A 50 4.83 21.71 -2.29
N ASN A 51 4.18 20.55 -2.18
CA ASN A 51 3.95 19.62 -3.28
C ASN A 51 2.49 19.62 -3.77
N ARG A 52 1.63 20.40 -3.12
CA ARG A 52 0.25 20.61 -3.56
C ARG A 52 0.23 21.23 -4.96
N PRO A 53 -0.87 21.01 -5.73
CA PRO A 53 -1.07 21.68 -7.00
C PRO A 53 -0.97 23.21 -6.87
N THR A 54 -0.19 23.86 -7.73
CA THR A 54 -0.26 25.31 -7.92
C THR A 54 -1.57 25.71 -8.62
N GLU A 55 -1.92 27.00 -8.63
CA GLU A 55 -3.14 27.46 -9.31
C GLU A 55 -3.09 27.17 -10.81
N GLU A 56 -1.92 27.30 -11.44
CA GLU A 56 -1.70 26.93 -12.84
C GLU A 56 -1.82 25.43 -13.07
N GLU A 57 -1.51 24.60 -12.06
CA GLU A 57 -1.72 23.14 -12.10
C GLU A 57 -3.19 22.76 -11.96
N LYS A 58 -3.95 23.47 -11.12
CA LYS A 58 -5.40 23.24 -10.92
C LYS A 58 -6.22 23.62 -12.14
N ASN A 59 -5.83 24.66 -12.85
CA ASN A 59 -6.61 25.21 -13.98
C ASN A 59 -6.45 24.44 -15.30
N ARG A 60 -5.70 23.32 -15.33
CA ARG A 60 -5.37 22.58 -16.57
C ARG A 60 -6.49 21.69 -17.13
N ASN A 61 -7.68 21.70 -16.54
CA ASN A 61 -8.83 20.87 -16.94
C ASN A 61 -8.49 19.38 -17.17
N THR A 62 -7.58 18.84 -16.37
CA THR A 62 -7.19 17.42 -16.41
C THR A 62 -7.13 16.86 -14.99
N SER A 63 -7.48 15.58 -14.84
CA SER A 63 -7.32 14.81 -13.61
C SER A 63 -5.90 14.26 -13.44
N GLU A 64 -5.03 14.40 -14.45
CA GLU A 64 -3.66 13.92 -14.39
C GLU A 64 -2.78 14.78 -13.49
N LEU A 65 -1.81 14.16 -12.83
CA LEU A 65 -0.76 14.88 -12.11
C LEU A 65 0.03 15.77 -13.08
N SER A 66 0.46 16.94 -12.63
CA SER A 66 1.41 17.76 -13.38
C SER A 66 2.77 17.07 -13.47
N ASP A 67 3.56 17.43 -14.48
CA ASP A 67 4.91 16.88 -14.67
C ASP A 67 5.82 17.08 -13.45
N ARG A 68 5.71 18.23 -12.78
CA ARG A 68 6.42 18.49 -11.52
C ARG A 68 6.04 17.48 -10.44
N ARG A 69 4.74 17.19 -10.28
CA ARG A 69 4.25 16.23 -9.27
C ARG A 69 4.60 14.79 -9.64
N LYS A 70 4.56 14.43 -10.93
CA LYS A 70 5.07 13.14 -11.42
C LYS A 70 6.55 12.97 -11.13
N ALA A 71 7.36 14.00 -11.33
CA ALA A 71 8.80 13.96 -11.06
C ALA A 71 9.12 13.63 -9.58
N LEU A 72 8.25 14.01 -8.63
CA LEU A 72 8.39 13.62 -7.21
C LEU A 72 8.21 12.11 -6.99
N LEU A 73 7.44 11.44 -7.85
CA LEU A 73 7.15 10.00 -7.74
C LEU A 73 8.16 9.13 -8.50
N VAL A 74 8.78 9.66 -9.57
CA VAL A 74 9.64 8.88 -10.47
C VAL A 74 10.79 8.17 -9.76
N PRO A 75 11.55 8.79 -8.83
CA PRO A 75 12.67 8.11 -8.16
C PRO A 75 12.22 6.85 -7.40
N ALA A 76 11.21 6.99 -6.53
CA ALA A 76 10.68 5.85 -5.76
C ALA A 76 10.02 4.80 -6.66
N SER A 77 9.41 5.24 -7.78
CA SER A 77 8.83 4.33 -8.78
C SER A 77 9.91 3.48 -9.45
N ARG A 78 11.03 4.09 -9.87
CA ARG A 78 12.18 3.39 -10.46
C ARG A 78 12.78 2.39 -9.47
N GLU A 79 13.04 2.83 -8.24
CA GLU A 79 13.57 1.94 -7.19
C GLU A 79 12.70 0.70 -6.99
N LEU A 80 11.37 0.87 -6.93
CA LEU A 80 10.45 -0.24 -6.77
C LEU A 80 10.49 -1.20 -7.97
N ILE A 81 10.52 -0.68 -9.20
CA ILE A 81 10.62 -1.49 -10.42
C ILE A 81 11.93 -2.29 -10.42
N LEU A 82 13.07 -1.65 -10.15
CA LEU A 82 14.37 -2.32 -10.14
C LEU A 82 14.45 -3.39 -9.05
N SER A 83 13.82 -3.14 -7.89
CA SER A 83 13.75 -4.11 -6.79
C SER A 83 12.98 -5.39 -7.15
N SER A 84 12.19 -5.40 -8.22
CA SER A 84 11.53 -6.60 -8.72
C SER A 84 12.42 -7.43 -9.65
N GLY A 85 13.70 -7.08 -9.81
CA GLY A 85 14.65 -7.76 -10.70
C GLY A 85 14.68 -7.23 -12.13
N VAL A 86 13.94 -6.16 -12.43
CA VAL A 86 13.98 -5.48 -13.74
C VAL A 86 15.29 -4.70 -13.86
N THR A 87 15.89 -4.70 -15.06
CA THR A 87 17.10 -3.92 -15.34
C THR A 87 16.76 -2.49 -15.76
N GLU A 88 17.69 -1.55 -15.58
CA GLU A 88 17.53 -0.18 -16.09
C GLU A 88 17.32 -0.11 -17.61
N ALA A 89 17.98 -1.00 -18.35
CA ALA A 89 17.81 -1.10 -19.81
C ALA A 89 16.38 -1.50 -20.18
N GLU A 90 15.81 -2.48 -19.47
CA GLU A 90 14.43 -2.90 -19.69
C GLU A 90 13.42 -1.85 -19.23
N LEU A 91 13.68 -1.20 -18.09
CA LEU A 91 12.88 -0.08 -17.59
C LEU A 91 12.78 1.01 -18.66
N THR A 92 13.93 1.44 -19.17
CA THR A 92 14.02 2.49 -20.20
C THR A 92 13.35 2.06 -21.50
N ARG A 93 13.60 0.81 -21.95
CA ARG A 93 12.99 0.27 -23.18
C ARG A 93 11.47 0.24 -23.12
N LYS A 94 10.89 -0.18 -21.99
CA LYS A 94 9.44 -0.37 -21.86
C LYS A 94 8.68 0.93 -21.60
N THR A 95 9.32 1.89 -20.93
CA THR A 95 8.68 3.16 -20.56
C THR A 95 9.02 4.31 -21.49
N GLY A 96 10.06 4.18 -22.31
CA GLY A 96 10.61 5.28 -23.09
C GLY A 96 11.11 6.46 -22.24
N GLY A 97 11.26 6.28 -20.92
CA GLY A 97 11.53 7.36 -19.98
C GLY A 97 10.30 8.20 -19.59
N ASP A 98 9.10 7.84 -20.06
CA ASP A 98 7.86 8.55 -19.72
C ASP A 98 7.51 8.39 -18.24
N MET A 99 7.31 9.52 -17.56
CA MET A 99 7.09 9.54 -16.13
C MET A 99 5.78 8.84 -15.74
N SER A 100 4.71 9.04 -16.53
CA SER A 100 3.42 8.40 -16.27
C SER A 100 3.52 6.88 -16.41
N GLN A 101 4.21 6.38 -17.45
CA GLN A 101 4.42 4.95 -17.65
C GLN A 101 5.28 4.32 -16.55
N ILE A 102 6.33 5.01 -16.10
CA ILE A 102 7.16 4.57 -14.96
C ILE A 102 6.29 4.44 -13.70
N ILE A 103 5.49 5.47 -13.39
CA ILE A 103 4.63 5.47 -12.19
C ILE A 103 3.59 4.35 -12.27
N VAL A 104 2.90 4.21 -13.41
CA VAL A 104 1.89 3.16 -13.63
C VAL A 104 2.48 1.76 -13.47
N TRP A 105 3.68 1.51 -14.01
CA TRP A 105 4.32 0.20 -13.85
C TRP A 105 4.71 -0.07 -12.40
N ALA A 106 5.27 0.91 -11.70
CA ALA A 106 5.56 0.78 -10.28
C ALA A 106 4.29 0.49 -9.46
N THR A 107 3.18 1.16 -9.76
CA THR A 107 1.87 0.87 -9.13
C THR A 107 1.43 -0.57 -9.37
N ASN A 108 1.58 -1.09 -10.59
CA ASN A 108 1.23 -2.49 -10.88
C ASN A 108 2.08 -3.49 -10.07
N ILE A 109 3.38 -3.25 -9.96
CA ILE A 109 4.28 -4.07 -9.13
C ILE A 109 3.87 -3.99 -7.65
N TYR A 110 3.57 -2.79 -7.16
CA TYR A 110 3.11 -2.58 -5.79
C TYR A 110 1.85 -3.39 -5.48
N MET A 111 0.86 -3.35 -6.39
CA MET A 111 -0.40 -4.08 -6.24
C MET A 111 -0.15 -5.59 -6.22
N GLN A 112 0.66 -6.12 -7.14
CA GLN A 112 1.02 -7.54 -7.17
C GLN A 112 1.67 -7.99 -5.85
N LYS A 113 2.70 -7.27 -5.38
CA LYS A 113 3.38 -7.57 -4.11
C LYS A 113 2.44 -7.47 -2.91
N SER A 114 1.55 -6.49 -2.89
CA SER A 114 0.56 -6.33 -1.82
C SER A 114 -0.42 -7.50 -1.77
N ASP A 115 -0.85 -8.01 -2.93
CA ASP A 115 -1.73 -9.16 -3.02
C ASP A 115 -1.03 -10.46 -2.64
N GLU A 116 0.25 -10.62 -2.96
CA GLU A 116 1.09 -11.73 -2.49
C GLU A 116 1.20 -11.74 -0.96
N ILE A 117 1.49 -10.58 -0.34
CA ILE A 117 1.54 -10.44 1.13
C ILE A 117 0.20 -10.86 1.75
N ARG A 118 -0.92 -10.40 1.19
CA ARG A 118 -2.27 -10.76 1.69
C ARG A 118 -2.57 -12.25 1.54
N LYS A 119 -2.13 -12.89 0.45
CA LYS A 119 -2.31 -14.33 0.24
C LYS A 119 -1.50 -15.15 1.24
N ASN A 120 -0.27 -14.73 1.53
CA ASN A 120 0.58 -15.41 2.50
C ASN A 120 -0.03 -15.36 3.90
N ILE A 121 -0.55 -14.20 4.34
CA ILE A 121 -1.22 -14.05 5.64
C ILE A 121 -2.50 -14.90 5.75
N LYS A 122 -3.25 -15.09 4.65
CA LYS A 122 -4.46 -15.95 4.65
C LYS A 122 -4.15 -17.45 4.63
N SER A 123 -2.93 -17.82 4.27
CA SER A 123 -2.48 -19.22 4.15
C SER A 123 -1.77 -19.71 5.41
N GLU A 124 -1.47 -18.81 6.35
CA GLU A 124 -1.05 -19.08 7.73
C GLU A 124 -2.27 -19.22 8.65
#